data_AF-A0A9P6TUG8-F1
#
_entry.id   AF-A0A9P6TUG8-F1
#
_cell.length_a   1.000
_cell.length_b   1.000
_cell.length_c   1.000
_cell.angle_alpha   90.00
_cell.angle_beta   90.00
_cell.angle_gamma   90.00
#
_symmetry.space_group_name_H-M   'P 1'
#
loop_
_entity.id
_entity.type
_entity.pdbx_description
1 polymer ?
#
loop_
_entity_poly.entity_id
_entity_poly.type
_entity_poly.pdbx_seq_one_letter_code
_entity_poly.pdbx_strand_id
1 'polypeptide(L)'
;MPPPSRPILPATDAASQGATKKRVAELNWQEKLDLIYKWDAWSAKWRQFIENTEPQMSVFAKEHNIRVSYLKGLVERRESLEAITRTLSGATEKRHRLVDRPFLPVENIVKQWLRYFRDRLIPIDITILRLLANDVYNTWESAIGPLTDNKGNPPSWSEKWAHNFMVHWDIHYYKMVGEASSVDLEAIGPEVQKIMERLDRYELDDIYNCDESGLYLKWMSHWTLDYLK
;
A
#
# COMPACT_ATOMS: atom_id res chain seq x y z
N MET A 1 -33.81 -27.02 49.06
CA MET A 1 -33.70 -25.61 48.64
C MET A 1 -33.98 -25.54 47.14
N PRO A 2 -34.96 -24.74 46.68
CA PRO A 2 -35.13 -24.49 45.25
C PRO A 2 -33.94 -23.68 44.73
N PRO A 3 -33.53 -23.85 43.45
CA PRO A 3 -32.48 -23.03 42.85
C PRO A 3 -32.91 -21.56 42.81
N PRO A 4 -31.97 -20.60 42.98
CA PRO A 4 -32.29 -19.18 42.90
C PRO A 4 -32.84 -18.85 41.52
N SER A 5 -34.03 -18.27 41.50
CA SER A 5 -34.69 -17.75 40.31
C SER A 5 -33.76 -16.74 39.62
N ARG A 6 -33.49 -16.97 38.32
CA ARG A 6 -32.70 -16.02 37.51
C ARG A 6 -33.45 -14.68 37.44
N PRO A 7 -32.78 -13.54 37.65
CA PRO A 7 -33.43 -12.24 37.48
C PRO A 7 -33.79 -12.04 36.01
N ILE A 8 -35.07 -11.75 35.75
CA ILE A 8 -35.57 -11.31 34.45
C ILE A 8 -35.18 -9.83 34.34
N LEU A 9 -34.27 -9.50 33.41
CA LEU A 9 -33.93 -8.11 33.10
C LEU A 9 -35.13 -7.42 32.43
N PRO A 10 -35.31 -6.09 32.63
CA PRO A 10 -36.36 -5.35 31.95
C PRO A 10 -36.11 -5.38 30.44
N ALA A 11 -37.14 -5.75 29.68
CA ALA A 11 -37.13 -5.64 28.24
C ALA A 11 -36.89 -4.17 27.87
N THR A 12 -35.80 -3.90 27.16
CA THR A 12 -35.61 -2.62 26.48
C THR A 12 -36.49 -2.65 25.23
N ASP A 13 -37.60 -1.93 25.29
CA ASP A 13 -38.40 -1.59 24.12
C ASP A 13 -37.53 -0.78 23.15
N ALA A 14 -37.00 -1.46 22.14
CA ALA A 14 -36.38 -0.83 20.98
C ALA A 14 -36.93 -1.47 19.72
N ALA A 15 -37.92 -0.78 19.15
CA ALA A 15 -38.58 -1.08 17.90
C ALA A 15 -37.58 -1.48 16.80
N SER A 16 -37.89 -2.58 16.13
CA SER A 16 -37.24 -2.97 14.88
C SER A 16 -37.53 -1.93 13.81
N GLN A 17 -36.50 -1.22 13.35
CA GLN A 17 -36.54 -0.56 12.05
C GLN A 17 -35.66 -1.33 11.07
N GLY A 18 -36.25 -1.66 9.92
CA GLY A 18 -35.70 -2.56 8.91
C GLY A 18 -34.51 -1.96 8.18
N ALA A 19 -33.32 -2.12 8.73
CA ALA A 19 -32.08 -2.17 7.97
C ALA A 19 -31.75 -3.64 7.68
N THR A 20 -31.52 -3.99 6.42
CA THR A 20 -30.92 -5.27 6.03
C THR A 20 -29.66 -5.49 6.86
N LYS A 21 -29.70 -6.42 7.82
CA LYS A 21 -28.64 -6.64 8.79
C LYS A 21 -27.35 -7.05 8.07
N LYS A 22 -26.42 -6.10 7.92
CA LYS A 22 -25.08 -6.36 7.40
C LYS A 22 -24.42 -7.49 8.19
N ARG A 23 -23.75 -8.41 7.50
CA ARG A 23 -22.99 -9.46 8.17
C ARG A 23 -21.87 -8.81 8.96
N VAL A 24 -21.53 -9.37 10.12
CA VAL A 24 -20.46 -8.86 11.02
C VAL A 24 -19.09 -8.66 10.32
N ALA A 25 -18.85 -9.36 9.20
CA ALA A 25 -17.67 -9.21 8.35
C ALA A 25 -17.66 -7.93 7.47
N GLU A 26 -18.79 -7.23 7.40
CA GLU A 26 -19.05 -6.04 6.58
C GLU A 26 -18.96 -4.74 7.38
N LEU A 27 -18.76 -4.82 8.71
CA LEU A 27 -18.63 -3.65 9.57
C LEU A 27 -17.33 -2.88 9.27
N ASN A 28 -17.45 -1.56 9.12
CA ASN A 28 -16.33 -0.63 8.97
C ASN A 28 -15.58 -0.45 10.31
N TRP A 29 -14.50 0.34 10.32
CA TRP A 29 -13.67 0.51 11.52
C TRP A 29 -14.35 1.35 12.61
N GLN A 30 -15.20 2.32 12.24
CA GLN A 30 -15.99 3.14 13.17
C GLN A 30 -17.07 2.33 13.86
N GLU A 31 -17.83 1.53 13.11
CA GLU A 31 -18.85 0.61 13.63
C GLU A 31 -18.25 -0.43 14.59
N LYS A 32 -17.00 -0.84 14.34
CA LYS A 32 -16.25 -1.73 15.26
C LYS A 32 -15.84 -1.02 16.55
N LEU A 33 -15.41 0.23 16.49
CA LEU A 33 -15.10 1.02 17.68
C LEU A 33 -16.35 1.36 18.48
N ASP A 34 -17.45 1.70 17.81
CA ASP A 34 -18.74 1.94 18.47
C ASP A 34 -19.21 0.69 19.24
N LEU A 35 -19.01 -0.51 18.68
CA LEU A 35 -19.25 -1.76 19.40
C LEU A 35 -18.34 -1.94 20.62
N ILE A 36 -17.07 -1.53 20.54
CA ILE A 36 -16.14 -1.55 21.67
C ILE A 36 -16.59 -0.55 22.75
N TYR A 37 -17.01 0.65 22.38
CA TYR A 37 -17.50 1.65 23.33
C TYR A 37 -18.82 1.24 23.98
N LYS A 38 -19.73 0.61 23.22
CA LYS A 38 -20.94 -0.02 23.78
C LYS A 38 -20.60 -1.11 24.78
N TRP A 39 -19.59 -1.92 24.49
CA TRP A 39 -19.08 -2.94 25.43
C TRP A 39 -18.49 -2.31 26.70
N ASP A 40 -17.70 -1.25 26.59
CA ASP A 40 -17.11 -0.55 27.73
C ASP A 40 -18.20 0.06 28.63
N ALA A 41 -19.18 0.75 28.04
CA ALA A 41 -20.30 1.35 28.76
C ALA A 41 -21.18 0.30 29.44
N TRP A 42 -21.46 -0.81 28.76
CA TRP A 42 -22.20 -1.94 29.33
C TRP A 42 -21.41 -2.59 30.48
N SER A 43 -20.11 -2.80 30.30
CA SER A 43 -19.23 -3.37 31.32
C SER A 43 -19.14 -2.49 32.57
N ALA A 44 -19.11 -1.17 32.41
CA ALA A 44 -19.12 -0.23 33.52
C ALA A 44 -20.44 -0.31 34.31
N LYS A 45 -21.59 -0.36 33.62
CA LYS A 45 -22.90 -0.54 34.26
C LYS A 45 -23.02 -1.89 34.97
N TRP A 46 -22.49 -2.96 34.38
CA TRP A 46 -22.50 -4.29 34.96
C TRP A 46 -21.76 -4.35 36.30
N ARG A 47 -20.56 -3.75 36.35
CA ARG A 47 -19.75 -3.68 37.58
C ARG A 47 -20.43 -2.89 38.70
N GLN A 48 -21.21 -1.87 38.36
CA GLN A 48 -22.00 -1.09 39.31
C GLN A 48 -23.22 -1.86 39.84
N PHE A 49 -23.86 -2.67 38.99
CA PHE A 49 -25.08 -3.40 39.36
C PHE A 49 -24.84 -4.70 40.12
N ILE A 50 -23.69 -5.36 39.92
CA ILE A 50 -23.39 -6.68 40.50
C ILE A 50 -22.04 -6.65 41.23
N GLU A 51 -21.92 -5.76 42.24
CA GLU A 51 -20.80 -5.68 43.20
C GLU A 51 -19.44 -6.15 42.65
N ASN A 52 -18.86 -5.39 41.70
CA ASN A 52 -17.50 -5.64 41.23
C ASN A 52 -17.24 -7.00 40.55
N THR A 53 -18.27 -7.71 40.11
CA THR A 53 -18.13 -8.98 39.39
C THR A 53 -17.68 -8.74 37.95
N GLU A 54 -16.85 -9.64 37.39
CA GLU A 54 -16.37 -9.52 36.02
C GLU A 54 -17.52 -9.55 34.99
N PRO A 55 -17.54 -8.60 34.03
CA PRO A 55 -18.56 -8.54 33.00
C PRO A 55 -18.44 -9.73 32.04
N GLN A 56 -19.55 -10.44 31.84
CA GLN A 56 -19.56 -11.62 30.98
C GLN A 56 -19.77 -11.24 29.50
N MET A 57 -18.73 -11.44 28.69
CA MET A 57 -18.77 -11.21 27.23
C MET A 57 -19.88 -12.00 26.52
N SER A 58 -20.24 -13.18 27.04
CA SER A 58 -21.31 -14.02 26.50
C SER A 58 -22.69 -13.35 26.56
N VAL A 59 -22.95 -12.56 27.61
CA VAL A 59 -24.23 -11.89 27.82
C VAL A 59 -24.39 -10.73 26.84
N PHE A 60 -23.39 -9.85 26.77
CA PHE A 60 -23.37 -8.76 25.79
C PHE A 60 -23.37 -9.28 24.35
N ALA A 61 -22.59 -10.33 24.06
CA ALA A 61 -22.54 -10.89 22.72
C ALA A 61 -23.91 -11.46 22.27
N LYS A 62 -24.67 -12.04 23.19
CA LYS A 62 -26.03 -12.53 22.93
C LYS A 62 -27.01 -11.38 22.70
N GLU A 63 -26.93 -10.33 23.51
CA GLU A 63 -27.76 -9.12 23.41
C GLU A 63 -27.53 -8.38 22.08
N HIS A 64 -26.27 -8.28 21.64
CA HIS A 64 -25.88 -7.62 20.41
C HIS A 64 -25.81 -8.56 19.18
N ASN A 65 -26.22 -9.82 19.33
CA ASN A 65 -26.21 -10.85 18.28
C ASN A 65 -24.85 -10.97 17.55
N ILE A 66 -23.75 -10.92 18.30
CA ILE A 66 -22.38 -11.09 17.82
C ILE A 66 -21.77 -12.37 18.40
N ARG A 67 -20.75 -12.91 17.73
CA ARG A 67 -20.00 -14.07 18.28
C ARG A 67 -19.07 -13.59 19.39
N VAL A 68 -18.98 -14.33 20.49
CA VAL A 68 -18.07 -14.03 21.62
C VAL A 68 -16.61 -13.93 21.15
N SER A 69 -16.18 -14.84 20.27
CA SER A 69 -14.83 -14.81 19.67
C SER A 69 -14.55 -13.56 18.85
N TYR A 70 -15.59 -12.99 18.24
CA TYR A 70 -15.47 -11.74 17.48
C TYR A 70 -15.31 -10.54 18.41
N LEU A 71 -16.11 -10.45 19.48
CA LEU A 71 -15.97 -9.40 20.48
C LEU A 71 -14.59 -9.44 21.13
N LYS A 72 -14.11 -10.63 21.49
CA LYS A 72 -12.76 -10.82 22.03
C LYS A 72 -11.68 -10.30 21.07
N GLY A 73 -11.72 -10.74 19.81
CA GLY A 73 -10.78 -10.27 18.79
C GLY A 73 -10.94 -8.80 18.38
N LEU A 74 -12.06 -8.15 18.69
CA LEU A 74 -12.21 -6.70 18.53
C LEU A 74 -11.54 -5.95 19.68
N VAL A 75 -11.77 -6.38 20.92
CA VAL A 75 -11.13 -5.81 22.11
C VAL A 75 -9.60 -5.93 22.02
N GLU A 76 -9.09 -7.08 21.57
CA GLU A 76 -7.65 -7.29 21.32
C GLU A 76 -7.07 -6.33 20.27
N ARG A 77 -7.86 -5.88 19.30
CA ARG A 77 -7.44 -4.95 18.22
C ARG A 77 -7.78 -3.50 18.50
N ARG A 78 -8.22 -3.17 19.73
CA ARG A 78 -8.67 -1.83 20.11
C ARG A 78 -7.64 -0.75 19.82
N GLU A 79 -6.41 -0.93 20.31
CA GLU A 79 -5.34 0.07 20.15
C GLU A 79 -5.07 0.38 18.68
N SER A 80 -5.04 -0.64 17.84
CA SER A 80 -4.89 -0.47 16.39
C SER A 80 -6.06 0.29 15.77
N LEU A 81 -7.29 0.04 16.20
CA LEU A 81 -8.49 0.75 15.70
C LEU A 81 -8.54 2.21 16.17
N GLU A 82 -8.18 2.49 17.42
CA GLU A 82 -8.10 3.86 17.94
C GLU A 82 -6.98 4.66 17.25
N ALA A 83 -5.84 4.03 16.98
CA ALA A 83 -4.75 4.65 16.21
C ALA A 83 -5.21 5.04 14.79
N ILE A 84 -6.00 4.21 14.11
CA ILE A 84 -6.60 4.55 12.81
C ILE A 84 -7.47 5.80 12.91
N THR A 85 -8.29 5.91 13.96
CA THR A 85 -9.21 7.04 14.16
C THR A 85 -8.46 8.35 14.31
N ARG A 86 -7.36 8.33 15.07
CA ARG A 86 -6.49 9.51 15.24
C ARG A 86 -5.82 9.92 13.94
N THR A 87 -5.39 8.96 13.13
CA THR A 87 -4.71 9.20 11.85
C THR A 87 -5.66 9.62 10.73
N LEU A 88 -6.92 9.16 10.77
CA LEU A 88 -7.92 9.35 9.71
C LEU A 88 -9.04 10.33 10.09
N SER A 89 -8.83 11.26 11.03
CA SER A 89 -9.87 12.23 11.43
C SER A 89 -10.28 13.11 10.23
N GLY A 90 -11.32 12.71 9.50
CA GLY A 90 -11.79 13.35 8.27
C GLY A 90 -11.92 12.43 7.04
N ALA A 91 -11.48 11.17 7.10
CA ALA A 91 -11.62 10.24 5.98
C ALA A 91 -13.04 9.65 5.89
N THR A 92 -13.63 9.69 4.69
CA THR A 92 -14.98 9.17 4.36
C THR A 92 -15.21 7.73 4.81
N GLU A 93 -16.49 7.38 5.05
CA GLU A 93 -17.08 6.09 5.50
C GLU A 93 -16.71 4.82 4.69
N LYS A 94 -15.76 4.89 3.77
CA LYS A 94 -15.31 3.74 2.99
C LYS A 94 -14.50 2.80 3.86
N ARG A 95 -14.63 1.50 3.58
CA ARG A 95 -13.89 0.44 4.27
C ARG A 95 -12.40 0.57 3.96
N HIS A 96 -11.62 1.01 4.94
CA HIS A 96 -10.16 1.00 4.84
C HIS A 96 -9.61 -0.36 5.29
N ARG A 97 -8.69 -0.92 4.51
CA ARG A 97 -7.89 -2.07 4.91
C ARG A 97 -6.60 -1.55 5.54
N LEU A 98 -6.35 -1.93 6.79
CA LEU A 98 -5.00 -1.83 7.35
C LEU A 98 -4.10 -2.78 6.54
N VAL A 99 -3.18 -2.20 5.80
CA VAL A 99 -2.13 -2.94 5.10
C VAL A 99 -0.87 -2.74 5.93
N ASP A 100 -0.45 -3.79 6.61
CA ASP A 100 0.87 -3.80 7.22
C ASP A 100 1.93 -3.81 6.12
N ARG A 101 2.87 -2.87 6.20
CA ARG A 101 3.97 -2.65 5.24
C ARG A 101 5.29 -2.57 6.01
N PRO A 102 5.78 -3.70 6.54
CA PRO A 102 6.97 -3.75 7.39
C PRO A 102 8.22 -3.26 6.64
N PHE A 103 8.24 -3.40 5.32
CA PHE A 103 9.36 -3.04 4.46
C PHE A 103 9.23 -1.64 3.82
N LEU A 104 8.26 -0.83 4.27
CA LEU A 104 8.07 0.54 3.78
C LEU A 104 9.33 1.42 3.86
N PRO A 105 10.19 1.33 4.89
CA PRO A 105 11.45 2.10 4.91
C PRO A 105 12.36 1.79 3.72
N VAL A 106 12.51 0.51 3.37
CA VAL A 106 13.28 0.07 2.20
C VAL A 106 12.64 0.58 0.91
N GLU A 107 11.31 0.43 0.79
CA GLU A 107 10.58 0.90 -0.39
C GLU A 107 10.73 2.42 -0.61
N ASN A 108 10.73 3.21 0.47
CA ASN A 108 10.95 4.66 0.38
C ASN A 108 12.34 5.00 -0.16
N ILE A 109 13.38 4.27 0.25
CA ILE A 109 14.74 4.48 -0.25
C ILE A 109 14.83 4.06 -1.72
N VAL A 110 14.30 2.88 -2.07
CA VAL A 110 14.27 2.38 -3.45
C VAL A 110 13.54 3.36 -4.37
N LYS A 111 12.43 3.96 -3.92
CA LYS A 111 11.71 5.01 -4.64
C LYS A 111 12.60 6.24 -4.93
N GLN A 112 13.37 6.68 -3.95
CA GLN A 112 14.28 7.82 -4.13
C GLN A 112 15.39 7.50 -5.12
N TRP A 113 15.96 6.30 -5.06
CA TRP A 113 16.91 5.83 -6.05
C TRP A 113 16.31 5.78 -7.46
N LEU A 114 15.10 5.23 -7.59
CA LEU A 114 14.41 5.23 -8.88
C LEU A 114 14.30 6.66 -9.45
N ARG A 115 13.90 7.64 -8.63
CA ARG A 115 13.90 9.06 -9.06
C ARG A 115 15.28 9.53 -9.49
N TYR A 116 16.31 9.28 -8.68
CA TYR A 116 17.68 9.66 -8.98
C TYR A 116 18.16 9.15 -10.36
N PHE A 117 17.81 7.92 -10.71
CA PHE A 117 18.16 7.32 -11.99
C PHE A 117 17.32 7.88 -13.14
N ARG A 118 16.01 8.08 -12.94
CA ARG A 118 15.12 8.65 -13.96
C ARG A 118 15.43 10.12 -14.26
N ASP A 119 15.83 10.89 -13.26
CA ASP A 119 16.33 12.27 -13.43
C ASP A 119 17.60 12.34 -14.30
N ARG A 120 18.33 11.22 -14.43
CA ARG A 120 19.52 11.07 -15.27
C ARG A 120 19.26 10.31 -16.57
N LEU A 121 17.99 10.05 -16.89
CA LEU A 121 17.56 9.27 -18.06
C LEU A 121 18.13 7.84 -18.08
N ILE A 122 18.54 7.32 -16.93
CA ILE A 122 19.03 5.94 -16.81
C ILE A 122 17.81 5.00 -16.74
N PRO A 123 17.68 4.03 -17.65
CA PRO A 123 16.60 3.07 -17.60
C PRO A 123 16.75 2.08 -16.44
N ILE A 124 15.62 1.72 -15.84
CA ILE A 124 15.57 0.73 -14.77
C ILE A 124 14.47 -0.26 -15.08
N ASP A 125 14.85 -1.53 -15.22
CA ASP A 125 13.89 -2.61 -15.33
C ASP A 125 13.46 -3.15 -13.95
N ILE A 126 12.47 -4.05 -13.97
CA ILE A 126 11.96 -4.72 -12.76
C ILE A 126 13.04 -5.57 -12.07
N THR A 127 13.98 -6.13 -12.83
CA THR A 127 15.07 -6.95 -12.27
C THR A 127 16.03 -6.09 -11.46
N ILE A 128 16.47 -4.96 -12.01
CA ILE A 128 17.32 -3.98 -11.33
C ILE A 128 16.61 -3.40 -10.11
N LEU A 129 15.31 -3.10 -10.21
CA LEU A 129 14.52 -2.66 -9.05
C LEU A 129 14.58 -3.67 -7.89
N ARG A 130 14.45 -4.96 -8.19
CA ARG A 130 14.49 -6.04 -7.19
C ARG A 130 15.88 -6.22 -6.59
N LEU A 131 16.93 -6.14 -7.41
CA LEU A 131 18.31 -6.18 -6.95
C LEU A 131 18.63 -4.99 -6.05
N LEU A 132 18.22 -3.79 -6.45
CA LEU A 132 18.36 -2.58 -5.65
C LEU A 132 17.63 -2.68 -4.31
N ALA A 133 16.41 -3.22 -4.30
CA ALA A 133 15.67 -3.43 -3.06
C ALA A 133 16.38 -4.42 -2.12
N ASN A 134 16.97 -5.47 -2.68
CA ASN A 134 17.80 -6.42 -1.94
C ASN A 134 19.02 -5.75 -1.33
N ASP A 135 19.76 -4.95 -2.10
CA ASP A 135 20.96 -4.26 -1.62
C ASP A 135 20.65 -3.22 -0.55
N VAL A 136 19.58 -2.45 -0.74
CA VAL A 136 19.09 -1.49 0.26
C VAL A 136 18.71 -2.22 1.55
N TYR A 137 18.03 -3.35 1.46
CA TYR A 137 17.67 -4.15 2.63
C TYR A 137 18.89 -4.71 3.35
N ASN A 138 19.85 -5.30 2.63
CA ASN A 138 21.06 -5.85 3.24
C ASN A 138 21.87 -4.75 3.96
N THR A 139 21.92 -3.56 3.38
CA THR A 139 22.57 -2.39 3.99
C THR A 139 21.82 -1.95 5.24
N TRP A 140 20.49 -1.89 5.19
CA TRP A 140 19.65 -1.57 6.34
C TRP A 140 19.80 -2.59 7.47
N GLU A 141 19.74 -3.88 7.14
CA GLU A 141 19.87 -4.99 8.08
C GLU A 141 21.23 -4.95 8.80
N SER A 142 22.30 -4.65 8.06
CA SER A 142 23.65 -4.52 8.63
C SER A 142 23.81 -3.31 9.55
N ALA A 143 23.11 -2.20 9.26
CA ALA A 143 23.30 -0.92 9.97
C ALA A 143 22.35 -0.73 11.17
N ILE A 144 21.10 -1.17 11.04
CA ILE A 144 20.02 -0.89 12.00
C ILE A 144 19.48 -2.20 12.60
N GLY A 145 19.43 -3.26 11.81
CA GLY A 145 18.88 -4.56 12.18
C GLY A 145 17.78 -5.03 11.21
N PRO A 146 17.39 -6.32 11.30
CA PRO A 146 16.49 -6.95 10.35
C PRO A 146 15.07 -6.39 10.45
N LEU A 147 14.47 -6.07 9.30
CA LEU A 147 13.03 -5.84 9.19
C LEU A 147 12.36 -7.18 8.89
N THR A 148 11.28 -7.50 9.61
CA THR A 148 10.53 -8.73 9.41
C THR A 148 9.04 -8.46 9.24
N ASP A 149 8.34 -9.36 8.56
CA ASP A 149 6.89 -9.31 8.45
C ASP A 149 6.19 -9.74 9.76
N ASN A 150 4.85 -9.65 9.82
CA ASN A 150 4.06 -10.11 10.97
C ASN A 150 4.29 -11.59 11.37
N LYS A 151 4.93 -12.38 10.52
CA LYS A 151 5.25 -13.79 10.76
C LYS A 151 6.74 -14.00 11.08
N GLY A 152 7.53 -12.94 11.18
CA GLY A 152 8.96 -13.00 11.42
C GLY A 152 9.80 -13.35 10.18
N ASN A 153 9.24 -13.30 8.98
CA ASN A 153 9.97 -13.63 7.75
C ASN A 153 10.71 -12.40 7.18
N PRO A 154 11.89 -12.60 6.58
CA PRO A 154 12.56 -11.56 5.81
C PRO A 154 11.78 -11.21 4.53
N PRO A 155 12.07 -10.08 3.89
CA PRO A 155 11.39 -9.69 2.65
C PRO A 155 11.73 -10.65 1.50
N SER A 156 10.74 -10.87 0.65
CA SER A 156 10.91 -11.51 -0.65
C SER A 156 10.68 -10.47 -1.74
N TRP A 157 11.75 -10.02 -2.39
CA TRP A 157 11.73 -9.12 -3.55
C TRP A 157 11.27 -9.89 -4.80
N SER A 158 10.07 -10.46 -4.74
CA SER A 158 9.43 -11.20 -5.83
C SER A 158 8.90 -10.27 -6.91
N GLU A 159 8.56 -10.82 -8.08
CA GLU A 159 7.86 -10.06 -9.13
C GLU A 159 6.52 -9.50 -8.62
N LYS A 160 5.82 -10.27 -7.78
CA LYS A 160 4.58 -9.81 -7.13
C LYS A 160 4.81 -8.60 -6.24
N TRP A 161 5.91 -8.59 -5.48
CA TRP A 161 6.28 -7.42 -4.70
C TRP A 161 6.57 -6.23 -5.62
N ALA A 162 7.36 -6.41 -6.68
CA ALA A 162 7.70 -5.34 -7.60
C ALA A 162 6.47 -4.73 -8.28
N HIS A 163 5.51 -5.56 -8.70
CA HIS A 163 4.24 -5.09 -9.25
C HIS A 163 3.41 -4.29 -8.21
N ASN A 164 3.34 -4.78 -6.97
CA ASN A 164 2.65 -4.03 -5.91
C ASN A 164 3.36 -2.72 -5.58
N PHE A 165 4.69 -2.71 -5.54
CA PHE A 165 5.50 -1.52 -5.34
C PHE A 165 5.17 -0.47 -6.42
N MET A 166 5.11 -0.89 -7.68
CA MET A 166 4.74 -0.02 -8.79
C MET A 166 3.35 0.60 -8.58
N VAL A 167 2.34 -0.24 -8.30
CA VAL A 167 0.96 0.21 -8.04
C VAL A 167 0.89 1.16 -6.84
N HIS A 168 1.64 0.89 -5.78
CA HIS A 168 1.64 1.71 -4.57
C HIS A 168 2.28 3.09 -4.75
N TRP A 169 3.21 3.22 -5.69
CA TRP A 169 3.97 4.43 -5.93
C TRP A 169 3.65 5.10 -7.26
N ASP A 170 2.63 4.63 -7.97
CA ASP A 170 2.18 5.13 -9.26
C ASP A 170 3.27 5.10 -10.35
N ILE A 171 4.07 4.02 -10.31
CA ILE A 171 5.17 3.79 -11.25
C ILE A 171 4.67 2.90 -12.37
N HIS A 172 4.99 3.28 -13.59
CA HIS A 172 4.59 2.59 -14.81
C HIS A 172 5.79 1.92 -15.45
N TYR A 173 5.54 0.77 -16.07
CA TYR A 173 6.56 0.01 -16.80
C TYR A 173 6.24 0.06 -18.28
N TYR A 174 7.10 0.68 -19.07
CA TYR A 174 6.89 0.83 -20.50
C TYR A 174 8.16 0.62 -21.28
N LYS A 175 7.96 0.31 -22.56
CA LYS A 175 9.04 0.15 -23.52
C LYS A 175 9.51 1.53 -23.96
N MET A 176 10.79 1.81 -23.79
CA MET A 176 11.43 2.98 -24.38
C MET A 176 11.43 2.78 -25.89
N VAL A 177 10.77 3.68 -26.60
CA VAL A 177 10.76 3.74 -28.06
C VAL A 177 11.71 4.87 -28.45
N GLY A 178 12.63 4.61 -29.37
CA GLY A 178 13.57 5.63 -29.84
C GLY A 178 12.84 6.82 -30.48
N GLU A 179 13.49 7.98 -30.47
CA GLU A 179 12.97 9.28 -30.96
C GLU A 179 12.63 9.31 -32.46
N ALA A 180 12.90 8.23 -33.20
CA ALA A 180 12.84 8.18 -34.66
C ALA A 180 11.49 8.55 -35.28
N SER A 181 10.39 8.54 -34.51
CA SER A 181 9.05 8.77 -35.03
C SER A 181 8.44 10.14 -34.71
N SER A 182 9.15 11.02 -33.98
CA SER A 182 8.61 12.33 -33.54
C SER A 182 9.27 13.53 -34.20
N VAL A 183 10.13 13.33 -35.20
CA VAL A 183 10.75 14.41 -35.94
C VAL A 183 9.77 14.94 -36.98
N ASP A 184 9.32 16.18 -36.80
CA ASP A 184 8.58 16.92 -37.82
C ASP A 184 9.52 17.28 -38.97
N LEU A 185 9.43 16.49 -40.05
CA LEU A 185 10.26 16.62 -41.24
C LEU A 185 10.07 17.97 -41.95
N GLU A 186 8.89 18.60 -41.82
CA GLU A 186 8.66 19.92 -42.40
C GLU A 186 9.37 21.00 -41.60
N ALA A 187 9.35 20.89 -40.26
CA ALA A 187 10.03 21.85 -39.38
C ALA A 187 11.57 21.79 -39.50
N ILE A 188 12.14 20.62 -39.79
CA ILE A 188 13.61 20.45 -39.88
C ILE A 188 14.17 20.53 -41.30
N GLY A 189 13.32 20.66 -42.33
CA GLY A 189 13.75 20.69 -43.73
C GLY A 189 14.90 21.68 -44.03
N PRO A 190 14.87 22.93 -43.52
CA PRO A 190 15.96 23.89 -43.71
C PRO A 190 17.29 23.44 -43.07
N GLU A 191 17.22 22.81 -41.91
CA GLU A 191 18.38 22.29 -41.17
C GLU A 191 18.99 21.08 -41.87
N VAL A 192 18.15 20.17 -42.40
CA VAL A 192 18.60 19.03 -43.22
C VAL A 192 19.36 19.54 -44.45
N GLN A 193 18.83 20.55 -45.13
CA GLN A 193 19.47 21.10 -46.32
C GLN A 193 20.84 21.75 -46.01
N LYS A 194 20.96 22.48 -44.89
CA LYS A 194 22.26 23.01 -44.41
C LYS A 194 23.26 21.89 -44.10
N ILE A 195 22.80 20.75 -43.59
CA ILE A 195 23.66 19.59 -43.33
C ILE A 195 24.13 19.00 -44.66
N MET A 196 23.23 18.80 -45.63
CA MET A 196 23.57 18.29 -46.97
C MET A 196 24.61 19.18 -47.66
N GLU A 197 24.44 20.51 -47.65
CA GLU A 197 25.41 21.46 -48.22
C GLU A 197 26.80 21.41 -47.56
N ARG A 198 26.87 21.00 -46.28
CA ARG A 198 28.13 20.80 -45.57
C ARG A 198 28.76 19.45 -45.89
N LEU A 199 27.94 18.41 -46.02
CA LEU A 199 28.36 17.05 -46.34
C LEU A 199 28.86 16.93 -47.79
N ASP A 200 28.31 17.71 -48.73
CA ASP A 200 28.75 17.78 -50.14
C ASP A 200 30.23 18.16 -50.33
N ARG A 201 30.91 18.63 -49.27
CA ARG A 201 32.34 18.98 -49.27
C ARG A 201 33.25 17.81 -48.91
N TYR A 202 32.67 16.68 -48.53
CA TYR A 202 33.37 15.48 -48.09
C TYR A 202 33.01 14.33 -49.02
N GLU A 203 33.97 13.45 -49.29
CA GLU A 203 33.68 12.19 -49.97
C GLU A 203 32.86 11.28 -49.04
N LEU A 204 32.03 10.39 -49.60
CA LEU A 204 31.19 9.49 -48.82
C LEU A 204 32.00 8.63 -47.82
N ASP A 205 33.23 8.27 -48.19
CA ASP A 205 34.15 7.50 -47.34
C ASP A 205 34.66 8.28 -46.12
N ASP A 206 34.49 9.61 -46.10
CA ASP A 206 34.87 10.51 -45.01
C ASP A 206 33.65 10.90 -44.13
N ILE A 207 32.45 10.41 -44.45
CA ILE A 207 31.22 10.69 -43.71
C ILE A 207 30.90 9.50 -42.80
N TYR A 208 31.19 9.66 -41.51
CA TYR A 208 30.89 8.65 -40.48
C TYR A 208 29.62 9.01 -39.72
N ASN A 209 28.73 8.03 -39.55
CA ASN A 209 27.57 8.18 -38.67
C ASN A 209 28.03 8.05 -37.21
N CYS A 210 27.82 9.09 -36.39
CA CYS A 210 28.08 9.06 -34.94
C CYS A 210 26.88 8.57 -34.11
N ASP A 211 25.82 8.02 -34.72
CA ASP A 211 24.66 7.48 -33.98
C ASP A 211 24.98 6.27 -33.09
N GLU A 212 26.19 5.69 -33.19
CA GLU A 212 26.63 4.56 -32.37
C GLU A 212 26.73 4.88 -30.87
N SER A 213 26.49 6.13 -30.47
CA SER A 213 26.15 6.48 -29.08
C SER A 213 24.95 5.67 -28.57
N GLY A 214 24.02 5.26 -29.45
CA GLY A 214 22.91 4.37 -29.15
C GLY A 214 23.29 2.89 -28.98
N LEU A 215 24.49 2.48 -29.41
CA LEU A 215 24.99 1.11 -29.23
C LEU A 215 25.32 0.81 -27.77
N TYR A 216 25.78 1.82 -27.01
CA TYR A 216 26.04 1.67 -25.56
C TYR A 216 24.75 1.52 -24.73
N LEU A 217 23.63 2.07 -25.22
CA LEU A 217 22.31 1.89 -24.60
C LEU A 217 21.67 0.53 -24.92
N LYS A 218 22.15 -0.22 -25.93
CA LYS A 218 21.68 -1.60 -26.19
C LYS A 218 22.00 -2.58 -25.06
N TRP A 219 22.94 -2.25 -24.17
CA TRP A 219 23.23 -3.05 -22.98
C TRP A 219 22.18 -2.87 -21.88
N MET A 220 21.37 -1.82 -21.95
CA MET A 220 20.31 -1.59 -20.99
C MET A 220 18.97 -2.09 -21.52
N SER A 221 18.09 -2.51 -20.61
CA SER A 221 16.75 -2.96 -21.00
C SER A 221 16.03 -1.89 -21.80
N HIS A 222 15.36 -2.30 -22.88
CA HIS A 222 14.45 -1.44 -23.64
C HIS A 222 13.15 -1.16 -22.87
N TRP A 223 13.02 -1.68 -21.65
CA TRP A 223 11.94 -1.37 -20.73
C TRP A 223 12.46 -0.54 -19.56
N THR A 224 11.63 0.38 -19.10
CA THR A 224 11.97 1.24 -17.97
C THR A 224 10.77 1.48 -17.07
N LEU A 225 11.06 1.67 -15.78
CA LEU A 225 10.13 2.14 -14.76
C LEU A 225 10.16 3.66 -14.71
N ASP A 226 9.01 4.33 -14.78
CA ASP A 226 8.94 5.78 -14.65
C ASP A 226 7.67 6.25 -13.91
N TYR A 227 7.75 7.48 -13.43
CA TYR A 227 6.59 8.20 -12.90
C TYR A 227 5.91 8.85 -14.11
N LEU A 228 4.70 8.41 -14.47
CA LEU A 228 3.93 9.12 -15.49
C LEU A 228 3.75 10.57 -15.03
N LYS A 229 4.13 11.52 -15.89
CA LYS A 229 3.85 12.95 -15.72
C LYS A 229 2.46 13.28 -16.22
#